data_AF-A0A938QZC7-F1
#
_entry.id   AF-A0A938QZC7-F1
#
_cell.length_a   1.000
_cell.length_b   1.000
_cell.length_c   1.000
_cell.angle_alpha   90.00
_cell.angle_beta   90.00
_cell.angle_gamma   90.00
#
_symmetry.space_group_name_H-M   'P 1'
#
loop_
_entity.id
_entity.type
_entity.pdbx_description
1 polymer ?
#
loop_
_entity_poly.entity_id
_entity_poly.type
_entity_poly.pdbx_seq_one_letter_code
_entity_poly.pdbx_strand_id
1 'polypeptide(L)'
;MNPVIHGGVGWLVAQPLERRRDRALVTQAAVAPDVDGVGLRVSEDPYLAWHHRLAHGALWAVATAVVVGVASRSPKAALAGLVAFHIHVVMDLVGSGPGWPNLCWYPWADTEWRPSWQWNLVS
;
A
#
# COMPACT_ATOMS: atom_id res chain seq x y z
N MET A 1 8.95 -5.77 1.36
CA MET A 1 7.70 -5.54 2.11
C MET A 1 7.96 -5.61 3.61
N ASN A 2 7.75 -4.51 4.34
CA ASN A 2 7.82 -4.53 5.80
C ASN A 2 6.61 -3.78 6.38
N PRO A 3 5.54 -4.50 6.78
CA PRO A 3 4.28 -3.90 7.22
C PRO A 3 4.43 -2.94 8.42
N VAL A 4 5.45 -3.17 9.26
CA VAL A 4 5.74 -2.29 10.41
C VAL A 4 6.22 -0.93 9.93
N ILE A 5 7.10 -0.89 8.92
CA ILE A 5 7.59 0.36 8.35
C ILE A 5 6.47 1.09 7.61
N HIS A 6 5.65 0.38 6.82
CA HIS A 6 4.51 0.98 6.13
C HIS A 6 3.51 1.59 7.14
N GLY A 7 3.22 0.89 8.23
CA GLY A 7 2.40 1.41 9.32
C GLY A 7 3.03 2.63 10.01
N GLY A 8 4.33 2.60 10.30
CA GLY A 8 5.04 3.73 10.90
C GLY A 8 5.00 4.98 10.02
N VAL A 9 5.26 4.84 8.72
CA VAL A 9 5.18 5.95 7.76
C VAL A 9 3.75 6.43 7.57
N GLY A 10 2.78 5.51 7.47
CA GLY A 10 1.35 5.85 7.42
C GLY A 10 0.89 6.64 8.65
N TRP A 11 1.38 6.26 9.84
CA TRP A 11 1.13 7.02 11.07
C TRP A 11 1.73 8.43 11.01
N LEU A 12 2.94 8.60 10.46
CA LEU A 12 3.54 9.93 10.25
C LEU A 12 2.71 10.79 9.29
N VAL A 13 2.30 10.23 8.15
CA VAL A 13 1.41 10.89 7.16
C VAL A 13 0.11 11.35 7.80
N ALA A 14 -0.40 10.58 8.76
CA ALA A 14 -1.64 10.87 9.45
C ALA A 14 -1.55 11.98 10.50
N GLN A 15 -0.37 12.33 11.02
CA GLN A 15 -0.23 13.24 12.17
C GLN A 15 -0.91 14.61 12.02
N PRO A 16 -0.97 15.24 10.84
CA PRO A 16 -1.67 16.51 10.67
C PRO A 16 -3.20 16.45 10.86
N LEU A 17 -3.80 15.25 10.94
CA LEU A 17 -5.24 15.10 11.12
C LEU A 17 -5.66 15.28 12.58
N GLU A 18 -6.73 16.06 12.81
CA GLU A 18 -7.21 16.42 14.15
C GLU A 18 -7.74 15.21 14.94
N ARG A 19 -8.57 14.38 14.31
CA ARG A 19 -9.26 13.28 14.99
C ARG A 19 -8.37 12.04 15.06
N ARG A 20 -8.27 11.45 16.26
CA ARG A 20 -7.57 10.17 16.48
C ARG A 20 -8.08 9.06 15.56
N ARG A 21 -9.40 9.01 15.32
CA ARG A 21 -10.02 8.03 14.42
C ARG A 21 -9.49 8.15 12.99
N ASP A 22 -9.43 9.36 12.46
CA ASP A 22 -8.95 9.62 11.11
C ASP A 22 -7.48 9.20 11.00
N ARG A 23 -6.68 9.47 12.04
CA ARG A 23 -5.29 9.03 12.08
C ARG A 23 -5.13 7.52 12.04
N ALA A 24 -5.92 6.82 12.84
CA ALA A 24 -5.94 5.36 12.87
C ALA A 24 -6.33 4.78 11.50
N LEU A 25 -7.38 5.31 10.87
CA LEU A 25 -7.82 4.87 9.54
C LEU A 25 -6.73 5.04 8.47
N VAL A 26 -6.02 6.17 8.47
CA VAL A 26 -4.91 6.41 7.52
C VAL A 26 -3.72 5.49 7.80
N THR A 27 -3.42 5.24 9.07
CA THR A 27 -2.35 4.30 9.45
C THR A 27 -2.69 2.88 8.99
N GLN A 28 -3.94 2.45 9.19
CA GLN A 28 -4.44 1.14 8.74
C GLN A 28 -4.42 1.03 7.21
N ALA A 29 -4.79 2.10 6.50
CA ALA A 29 -4.73 2.15 5.03
C ALA A 29 -3.32 1.93 4.48
N ALA A 30 -2.28 2.38 5.19
CA ALA A 30 -0.89 2.16 4.79
C ALA A 30 -0.42 0.70 4.94
N VAL A 31 -1.05 -0.06 5.82
CA VAL A 31 -0.75 -1.49 6.08
C VAL A 31 -1.68 -2.41 5.29
N ALA A 32 -2.85 -1.92 4.90
CA ALA A 32 -3.89 -2.71 4.24
C ALA A 32 -3.40 -3.51 3.01
N PRO A 33 -2.52 -2.98 2.13
CA PRO A 33 -1.99 -3.76 1.01
C PRO A 33 -1.23 -5.03 1.42
N ASP A 34 -0.67 -5.09 2.63
CA ASP A 34 0.14 -6.23 3.10
C ASP A 34 -0.67 -7.33 3.78
N VAL A 35 -1.97 -7.13 3.99
CA VAL A 35 -2.81 -8.04 4.78
C VAL A 35 -2.90 -9.43 4.13
N ASP A 36 -2.81 -9.49 2.80
CA ASP A 36 -2.76 -10.74 2.04
C ASP A 36 -1.42 -11.51 2.22
N GLY A 37 -0.40 -10.90 2.83
CA GLY A 37 0.83 -11.55 3.27
C GLY A 37 0.59 -12.68 4.29
N VAL A 38 -0.59 -12.75 4.92
CA VAL A 38 -1.01 -13.94 5.68
C VAL A 38 -1.06 -15.19 4.80
N GLY A 39 -1.33 -15.03 3.50
CA GLY A 39 -1.35 -16.09 2.48
C GLY A 39 -0.01 -16.81 2.31
N LEU A 40 1.12 -16.16 2.65
CA LEU A 40 2.45 -16.79 2.69
C LEU A 40 2.52 -17.99 3.65
N ARG A 41 1.63 -18.07 4.65
CA ARG A 41 1.54 -19.24 5.54
C ARG A 41 0.93 -20.46 4.87
N VAL A 42 0.27 -20.27 3.73
CA VAL A 42 -0.39 -21.34 2.97
C VAL A 42 0.47 -21.72 1.77
N SER A 43 0.82 -20.75 0.93
CA SER A 43 1.66 -20.96 -0.25
C SER A 43 2.20 -19.64 -0.79
N GLU A 44 3.43 -19.66 -1.29
CA GLU A 44 4.11 -18.50 -1.87
C GLU A 44 3.60 -18.19 -3.30
N ASP A 45 3.34 -19.21 -4.11
CA ASP A 45 2.91 -19.05 -5.51
C ASP A 45 1.66 -18.18 -5.69
N PRO A 46 0.52 -18.43 -4.99
CA PRO A 46 -0.66 -17.59 -5.13
C PRO A 46 -0.45 -16.19 -4.54
N TYR A 47 0.38 -16.07 -3.51
CA TYR A 47 0.72 -14.76 -2.94
C TYR A 47 1.46 -13.90 -3.95
N LEU A 48 2.56 -14.41 -4.54
CA LEU A 48 3.32 -13.69 -5.56
C LEU A 48 2.48 -13.41 -6.81
N ALA A 49 1.53 -14.29 -7.15
CA ALA A 49 0.64 -14.07 -8.28
C ALA A 49 -0.36 -12.92 -8.03
N TRP A 50 -0.92 -12.79 -6.83
CA TRP A 50 -2.07 -11.89 -6.63
C TRP A 50 -1.74 -10.60 -5.89
N HIS A 51 -0.67 -10.56 -5.10
CA HIS A 51 -0.34 -9.44 -4.25
C HIS A 51 -0.22 -8.11 -5.01
N HIS A 52 0.71 -8.01 -5.98
CA HIS A 52 0.87 -6.77 -6.75
C HIS A 52 -0.33 -6.43 -7.64
N ARG A 53 -1.11 -7.43 -8.04
CA ARG A 53 -2.32 -7.25 -8.88
C ARG A 53 -3.46 -6.64 -8.08
N LEU A 54 -3.73 -7.17 -6.89
CA LEU A 54 -4.88 -6.77 -6.09
C LEU A 54 -4.55 -5.62 -5.14
N ALA A 55 -3.36 -5.61 -4.55
CA ALA A 55 -3.05 -4.76 -3.41
C ALA A 55 -2.29 -3.47 -3.78
N HIS A 56 -1.64 -3.40 -4.94
CA HIS A 56 -0.83 -2.24 -5.36
C HIS A 56 -1.34 -1.49 -6.59
N GLY A 57 -2.44 -1.94 -7.19
CA GLY A 57 -3.03 -1.31 -8.36
C GLY A 57 -3.93 -0.10 -8.06
N ALA A 58 -4.30 0.64 -9.10
CA ALA A 58 -5.18 1.80 -9.03
C ALA A 58 -6.56 1.48 -8.41
N LEU A 59 -7.08 0.25 -8.56
CA LEU A 59 -8.31 -0.17 -7.88
C LEU A 59 -8.17 -0.12 -6.35
N TRP A 60 -7.05 -0.58 -5.80
CA TRP A 60 -6.81 -0.53 -4.35
C TRP A 60 -6.61 0.91 -3.85
N ALA A 61 -5.98 1.76 -4.67
CA ALA A 61 -5.88 3.19 -4.39
C ALA A 61 -7.26 3.84 -4.23
N VAL A 62 -8.17 3.59 -5.19
CA VAL A 62 -9.54 4.09 -5.15
C VAL A 62 -10.31 3.51 -3.97
N ALA A 63 -10.21 2.19 -3.75
CA ALA A 63 -10.85 1.54 -2.61
C ALA A 63 -10.39 2.14 -1.27
N THR A 64 -9.09 2.40 -1.14
CA THR A 64 -8.51 3.05 0.05
C THR A 64 -9.11 4.44 0.27
N ALA A 65 -9.14 5.29 -0.75
CA ALA A 65 -9.71 6.64 -0.65
C ALA A 65 -11.21 6.61 -0.27
N VAL A 66 -11.99 5.71 -0.89
CA VAL A 66 -13.42 5.54 -0.60
C VAL A 66 -13.64 5.05 0.82
N VAL A 67 -12.98 3.96 1.23
CA VAL A 67 -13.16 3.39 2.58
C VAL A 67 -12.76 4.39 3.65
N VAL A 68 -11.59 5.01 3.53
CA VAL A 68 -11.14 6.01 4.50
C VAL A 68 -12.07 7.22 4.50
N GLY A 69 -12.48 7.72 3.33
CA GLY A 69 -13.37 8.87 3.19
C GLY A 69 -14.76 8.63 3.80
N VAL A 70 -15.38 7.47 3.51
CA VAL A 70 -16.68 7.09 4.06
C VAL A 70 -16.59 6.86 5.57
N ALA A 71 -15.57 6.12 6.03
CA ALA A 71 -15.42 5.81 7.45
C ALA A 71 -15.12 7.07 8.28
N SER A 72 -14.23 7.94 7.82
CA SER A 72 -13.86 9.18 8.51
C SER A 72 -14.88 10.31 8.34
N ARG A 73 -15.69 10.28 7.27
CA ARG A 73 -16.47 11.43 6.77
C ARG A 73 -15.61 12.68 6.58
N SER A 74 -14.37 12.48 6.12
CA SER A 74 -13.37 13.54 5.99
C SER A 74 -12.61 13.43 4.67
N PRO A 75 -12.75 14.40 3.74
CA PRO A 75 -11.97 14.38 2.50
C PRO A 75 -10.47 14.53 2.75
N LYS A 76 -10.07 15.21 3.84
CA LYS A 76 -8.67 15.31 4.26
C LYS A 76 -8.09 13.94 4.63
N ALA A 77 -8.86 13.13 5.37
CA ALA A 77 -8.44 11.78 5.72
C ALA A 77 -8.42 10.86 4.50
N ALA A 78 -9.38 10.98 3.58
CA ALA A 78 -9.37 10.25 2.32
C ALA A 78 -8.10 10.54 1.50
N LEU A 79 -7.75 11.82 1.35
CA LEU A 79 -6.52 12.24 0.67
C LEU A 79 -5.27 11.73 1.39
N ALA A 80 -5.22 11.85 2.71
CA ALA A 80 -4.09 11.33 3.50
C ALA A 80 -3.95 9.81 3.38
N GLY A 81 -5.06 9.06 3.34
CA GLY A 81 -5.07 7.62 3.08
C GLY A 81 -4.54 7.27 1.69
N LEU A 82 -4.94 8.05 0.68
CA LEU A 82 -4.44 7.89 -0.68
C LEU A 82 -2.93 8.18 -0.75
N VAL A 83 -2.45 9.24 -0.09
CA VAL A 83 -1.02 9.56 0.00
C VAL A 83 -0.26 8.45 0.71
N ALA A 84 -0.78 7.94 1.82
CA ALA A 84 -0.15 6.85 2.56
C ALA A 84 -0.04 5.57 1.72
N PHE A 85 -1.08 5.23 0.94
CA PHE A 85 -1.05 4.13 -0.02
C PHE A 85 0.02 4.34 -1.11
N HIS A 86 0.12 5.52 -1.70
CA HIS A 86 1.13 5.77 -2.74
C HIS A 86 2.55 5.70 -2.16
N ILE A 87 2.75 6.21 -0.94
CA ILE A 87 4.04 6.09 -0.25
C ILE A 87 4.35 4.62 0.02
N HIS A 88 3.38 3.83 0.47
CA HIS A 88 3.52 2.37 0.61
C HIS A 88 4.05 1.74 -0.69
N VAL A 89 3.38 2.02 -1.82
CA VAL A 89 3.73 1.48 -3.13
C VAL A 89 5.13 1.93 -3.59
N VAL A 90 5.49 3.19 -3.33
CA VAL A 90 6.83 3.72 -3.64
C VAL A 90 7.90 3.04 -2.79
N MET A 91 7.64 2.83 -1.49
CA MET A 91 8.58 2.14 -0.61
C MET A 91 8.84 0.72 -1.08
N ASP A 92 7.80 0.02 -1.51
CA ASP A 92 7.93 -1.34 -2.01
C ASP A 92 8.69 -1.38 -3.34
N LEU A 93 8.38 -0.46 -4.26
CA LEU A 93 9.14 -0.34 -5.51
C LEU A 93 10.61 -0.03 -5.25
N VAL A 94 10.93 0.90 -4.35
CA VAL A 94 12.31 1.33 -4.11
C VAL A 94 13.10 0.30 -3.30
N GLY A 95 12.49 -0.30 -2.28
CA GLY A 95 13.22 -1.00 -1.21
C GLY A 95 13.06 -2.52 -1.13
N SER A 96 12.12 -3.11 -1.87
CA SER A 96 11.88 -4.57 -1.85
C SER A 96 12.74 -5.35 -2.84
N GLY A 97 13.52 -4.66 -3.68
CA GLY A 97 14.50 -5.28 -4.58
C GLY A 97 14.03 -5.53 -6.01
N PRO A 98 14.96 -5.90 -6.93
CA PRO A 98 14.66 -6.14 -8.36
C PRO A 98 13.63 -7.23 -8.66
N GLY A 99 13.36 -8.11 -7.69
CA GLY A 99 12.35 -9.17 -7.77
C GLY A 99 10.92 -8.71 -7.48
N TRP A 100 10.74 -7.45 -7.05
CA TRP A 100 9.46 -6.91 -6.59
C TRP A 100 8.92 -5.87 -7.58
N PRO A 101 8.23 -6.30 -8.66
CA PRO A 101 7.65 -5.37 -9.64
C PRO A 101 6.46 -4.63 -9.04
N ASN A 102 6.00 -3.62 -9.77
CA ASN A 102 4.75 -2.94 -9.46
C ASN A 102 3.83 -2.91 -10.69
N LEU A 103 2.55 -3.21 -10.49
CA LEU A 103 1.51 -3.21 -11.52
C LEU A 103 0.46 -2.12 -11.26
N CYS A 104 0.90 -0.84 -11.27
CA CYS A 104 0.05 0.31 -10.95
C CYS A 104 -1.29 0.36 -11.73
N TRP A 105 -1.30 -0.14 -12.97
CA TRP A 105 -2.43 -0.04 -13.90
C TRP A 105 -3.30 -1.31 -14.00
N TYR A 106 -3.03 -2.34 -13.20
CA TYR A 106 -3.90 -3.50 -13.14
C TYR A 106 -5.32 -3.11 -12.67
N PRO A 107 -6.40 -3.65 -13.25
CA PRO A 107 -6.48 -4.71 -14.28
C PRO A 107 -6.54 -4.19 -15.73
N TRP A 108 -6.35 -2.89 -15.97
CA TRP A 108 -6.42 -2.33 -17.32
C TRP A 108 -5.15 -2.61 -18.14
N ALA A 109 -4.01 -2.79 -17.48
CA ALA A 109 -2.77 -3.22 -18.09
C ALA A 109 -1.95 -4.09 -17.12
N ASP A 110 -1.33 -5.14 -17.66
CA ASP A 110 -0.44 -6.06 -16.94
C ASP A 110 1.04 -5.64 -17.03
N THR A 111 1.31 -4.37 -17.31
CA THR A 111 2.70 -3.88 -17.44
C THR A 111 3.37 -3.82 -16.08
N GLU A 112 4.34 -4.70 -15.87
CA GLU A 112 5.20 -4.68 -14.69
C GLU A 112 6.23 -3.56 -14.79
N TRP A 113 6.30 -2.72 -13.76
CA TRP A 113 7.38 -1.76 -13.62
C TRP A 113 8.50 -2.34 -12.76
N ARG A 114 9.67 -2.54 -13.39
CA ARG A 114 10.89 -3.11 -12.78
C ARG A 114 12.10 -2.21 -13.04
N PRO A 115 12.23 -1.07 -12.34
CA PRO A 115 13.35 -0.18 -12.56
C PRO A 115 14.69 -0.85 -12.18
N SER A 116 15.76 -0.54 -12.91
CA SER A 116 17.10 -1.10 -12.61
C SER A 116 17.73 -0.56 -11.32
N TRP A 117 17.17 0.52 -10.76
CA TRP A 117 17.67 1.19 -9.57
C TRP A 117 17.04 0.69 -8.26
N GLN A 118 16.25 -0.38 -8.26
CA GLN A 118 15.66 -0.93 -7.03
C GLN A 118 16.74 -1.38 -6.03
N TRP A 119 16.50 -1.15 -4.75
CA TRP A 119 17.42 -1.44 -3.65
C TRP A 119 16.87 -2.60 -2.83
N ASN A 120 17.77 -3.44 -2.33
CA ASN A 120 17.46 -4.51 -1.38
C ASN A 120 17.59 -3.98 0.05
N LEU A 121 16.63 -3.16 0.49
CA LEU A 121 16.68 -2.52 1.82
C LEU A 121 16.04 -3.39 2.90
N VAL A 122 15.15 -4.30 2.52
CA VAL A 122 14.35 -5.13 3.43
C VAL A 122 14.24 -6.59 2.99
N SER A 123 15.15 -7.05 2.11
CA SER A 123 15.23 -8.43 1.61
C SER A 123 16.04 -9.34 2.51
#